data_AF-A0A9D5E1R9-F1
#
_entry.id   AF-A0A9D5E1R9-F1
#
_cell.length_a   1.000
_cell.length_b   1.000
_cell.length_c   1.000
_cell.angle_alpha   90.00
_cell.angle_beta   90.00
_cell.angle_gamma   90.00
#
_symmetry.space_group_name_H-M   'P 1'
#
loop_
_entity.id
_entity.type
_entity.pdbx_description
1 polymer ?
#
loop_
_entity_poly.entity_id
_entity_poly.type
_entity_poly.pdbx_seq_one_letter_code
_entity_poly.pdbx_strand_id
1 'polypeptide(L)' 'MRELKRIRWRCRRGLLELDILLNRFVEKYYLNLDEMQQTEFDSLLDMPDPLLWEAIANSKSNFADGGSHAVLELLQTV' A
#
# COMPACT_ATOMS: atom_id res chain seq x y z
N MET A 1 -14.00 10.49 -1.48
CA MET A 1 -13.53 10.70 -2.88
C MET A 1 -12.23 11.51 -3.00
N ARG A 2 -11.87 12.39 -2.04
CA ARG A 2 -10.63 13.18 -2.14
C ARG A 2 -9.38 12.38 -1.78
N GLU A 3 -9.42 11.51 -0.77
CA GLU A 3 -8.26 10.67 -0.45
C GLU A 3 -7.92 9.65 -1.54
N LEU A 4 -8.92 8.99 -2.15
CA LEU A 4 -8.68 8.03 -3.24
C LEU A 4 -7.87 8.65 -4.40
N LYS A 5 -8.21 9.90 -4.78
CA LYS A 5 -7.45 10.64 -5.80
C LYS A 5 -6.03 10.98 -5.34
N ARG A 6 -5.84 11.35 -4.07
CA ARG A 6 -4.53 11.67 -3.49
C ARG A 6 -3.64 10.42 -3.47
N ILE A 7 -4.17 9.31 -3.00
CA ILE A 7 -3.51 8.00 -2.95
C ILE A 7 -3.16 7.52 -4.35
N ARG A 8 -4.10 7.56 -5.30
CA ARG A 8 -3.86 7.18 -6.70
C ARG A 8 -2.77 8.04 -7.35
N TRP A 9 -2.61 9.29 -6.92
CA TRP A 9 -1.52 10.15 -7.33
C TRP A 9 -0.18 9.78 -6.68
N ARG A 10 -0.18 9.39 -5.40
CA ARG A 10 1.01 8.84 -4.69
C ARG A 10 1.47 7.49 -5.25
N CYS A 11 0.56 6.74 -5.89
CA CYS A 11 0.84 5.44 -6.50
C CYS A 11 1.45 5.55 -7.91
N ARG A 12 1.35 6.72 -8.57
CA ARG A 12 2.00 6.99 -9.85
C ARG A 12 3.51 7.13 -9.68
N ARG A 13 4.16 5.98 -9.63
CA ARG A 13 5.61 5.82 -9.48
C ARG A 13 6.21 5.30 -10.79
N GLY A 14 7.53 5.35 -10.94
CA GLY A 14 8.22 4.96 -12.18
C GLY A 14 8.13 3.48 -12.54
N LEU A 15 7.54 2.65 -11.68
CA LEU A 15 7.47 1.19 -11.81
C LEU A 15 6.04 0.76 -12.11
N LEU A 16 5.83 0.20 -13.31
CA LEU A 16 4.51 -0.07 -13.86
C LEU A 16 3.77 -1.18 -13.08
N GLU A 17 4.48 -2.21 -12.63
CA GLU A 17 3.91 -3.27 -11.79
C GLU A 17 3.40 -2.74 -10.45
N LEU A 18 4.15 -1.83 -9.82
CA LEU A 18 3.75 -1.18 -8.57
C LEU A 18 2.49 -0.34 -8.77
N ASP A 19 2.41 0.43 -9.87
CA ASP A 19 1.24 1.26 -10.17
C ASP A 19 -0.03 0.41 -10.38
N ILE A 20 0.08 -0.72 -11.08
CA ILE A 20 -1.05 -1.65 -11.30
C ILE A 20 -1.50 -2.28 -9.98
N LEU A 21 -0.55 -2.77 -9.18
CA LEU A 21 -0.83 -3.47 -7.94
C LEU A 21 -1.48 -2.53 -6.93
N LEU A 22 -0.93 -1.32 -6.77
CA LEU A 22 -1.50 -0.27 -5.93
C LEU A 22 -2.85 0.22 -6.45
N ASN A 23 -3.05 0.41 -7.76
CA ASN A 23 -4.36 0.78 -8.30
C ASN A 23 -5.42 -0.28 -7.98
N ARG A 24 -5.13 -1.57 -8.23
CA ARG A 24 -6.07 -2.66 -7.92
C ARG A 24 -6.39 -2.73 -6.44
N PHE A 25 -5.36 -2.63 -5.60
CA PHE A 25 -5.53 -2.63 -4.16
C PHE A 25 -6.42 -1.48 -3.72
N VAL A 26 -6.13 -0.27 -4.20
CA VAL A 26 -6.91 0.92 -3.84
C VAL A 26 -8.35 0.83 -4.36
N GLU A 27 -8.58 0.27 -5.55
CA GLU A 27 -9.94 0.13 -6.07
C GLU A 27 -10.77 -0.96 -5.38
N LYS A 28 -10.16 -2.06 -4.91
CA LYS A 28 -10.87 -3.16 -4.22
C LYS A 28 -10.92 -3.01 -2.70
N TYR A 29 -9.80 -2.66 -2.09
CA TYR A 29 -9.62 -2.70 -0.63
C TYR A 29 -9.84 -1.33 -0.01
N TYR A 30 -9.47 -0.22 -0.65
CA TYR A 30 -9.67 1.12 -0.06
C TYR A 30 -11.14 1.47 0.19
N LEU A 31 -12.07 0.88 -0.57
CA LEU A 31 -13.51 1.00 -0.31
C LEU A 31 -14.00 0.17 0.89
N ASN A 32 -13.22 -0.82 1.31
CA ASN A 32 -13.51 -1.77 2.41
C ASN A 32 -12.59 -1.58 3.63
N LEU A 33 -11.60 -0.69 3.56
CA LEU A 33 -10.60 -0.46 4.60
C LEU A 33 -11.15 0.49 5.68
N ASP A 34 -11.03 0.09 6.94
CA ASP A 34 -11.27 0.96 8.10
C ASP A 34 -10.22 2.09 8.18
N GLU A 35 -10.55 3.15 8.91
CA GLU A 35 -9.69 4.33 9.10
C GLU A 35 -8.29 3.99 9.64
N MET A 36 -8.19 2.96 10.51
CA MET A 36 -6.91 2.44 11.00
C MET A 36 -6.07 1.85 9.86
N GLN A 37 -6.69 1.04 9.01
CA GLN A 37 -5.99 0.38 7.90
C GLN A 37 -5.61 1.38 6.80
N GLN A 38 -6.44 2.42 6.60
CA GLN A 38 -6.11 3.53 5.70
C GLN A 38 -4.90 4.35 6.22
N THR A 39 -4.81 4.58 7.53
CA THR A 39 -3.67 5.26 8.16
C THR A 39 -2.39 4.44 8.00
N GLU A 40 -2.48 3.13 8.21
CA GLU A 40 -1.39 2.18 8.04
C GLU A 40 -0.89 2.14 6.58
N PHE A 41 -1.82 2.17 5.63
CA PHE A 41 -1.51 2.28 4.20
C PHE A 41 -0.88 3.62 3.82
N ASP A 42 -1.30 4.74 4.43
CA ASP A 42 -0.68 6.04 4.18
C ASP A 42 0.76 6.10 4.70
N SER A 43 1.03 5.51 5.88
CA SER A 43 2.39 5.31 6.40
C SER A 43 3.24 4.43 5.49
N LEU A 44 2.68 3.36 4.92
CA LEU A 44 3.38 2.55 3.94
C LEU A 44 3.74 3.36 2.69
N LEU A 45 2.80 4.16 2.18
CA LEU A 45 3.03 5.03 1.02
C LEU A 45 3.99 6.19 1.29
N ASP A 46 4.37 6.45 2.54
CA ASP A 46 5.44 7.40 2.89
C ASP A 46 6.83 6.84 2.53
N MET A 47 6.95 5.51 2.44
CA MET A 47 8.20 4.86 2.04
C MET A 47 8.50 5.00 0.54
N PRO A 48 9.81 5.02 0.20
CA PRO A 48 10.25 5.13 -1.19
C PRO A 48 9.92 3.86 -1.99
N ASP A 49 9.71 4.05 -3.29
CA ASP A 49 9.28 3.02 -4.27
C ASP A 49 10.03 1.69 -4.19
N PRO A 50 11.39 1.67 -4.18
CA PRO A 50 12.12 0.40 -4.12
C PRO A 50 11.87 -0.34 -2.80
N LEU A 51 11.82 0.36 -1.67
CA LEU A 51 11.54 -0.25 -0.36
C LEU A 51 10.11 -0.77 -0.28
N LEU A 52 9.14 -0.03 -0.82
CA LEU A 52 7.74 -0.48 -0.86
C LEU A 52 7.58 -1.73 -1.73
N TRP A 53 8.21 -1.75 -2.91
CA TRP A 53 8.19 -2.93 -3.78
C TRP A 53 8.86 -4.13 -3.10
N GLU A 54 10.03 -3.94 -2.50
CA GLU A 54 10.71 -5.00 -1.75
C GLU A 54 9.89 -5.48 -0.55
N ALA A 55 9.19 -4.60 0.16
CA ALA A 55 8.30 -4.99 1.25
C ALA A 55 7.14 -5.89 0.79
N ILE A 56 6.53 -5.55 -0.36
CA ILE A 56 5.42 -6.32 -0.94
C ILE A 56 5.92 -7.67 -1.49
N ALA A 57 7.04 -7.65 -2.21
CA ALA A 57 7.63 -8.82 -2.86
C ALA A 57 8.37 -9.73 -1.88
N ASN A 58 8.95 -9.16 -0.82
CA ASN A 58 9.76 -9.83 0.18
C ASN A 58 9.12 -9.62 1.56
N SER A 59 8.11 -10.44 1.84
CA SER A 59 7.33 -10.52 3.09
C SER A 59 8.17 -10.58 4.39
N LYS A 60 9.50 -10.71 4.31
CA LYS A 60 10.43 -10.85 5.44
C LYS A 60 11.26 -9.62 5.78
N SER A 61 11.09 -8.47 5.12
CA SER A 61 11.75 -7.26 5.60
C SER A 61 11.02 -6.74 6.84
N ASN A 62 11.55 -7.16 7.98
CA ASN A 62 11.21 -6.82 9.35
C ASN A 62 10.99 -5.30 9.53
N PHE A 63 9.76 -4.82 9.31
CA PHE A 63 9.31 -3.55 9.85
C PHE A 63 9.24 -3.72 11.36
N ALA A 64 10.31 -3.30 12.03
CA ALA A 64 10.48 -3.39 13.49
C ALA A 64 9.57 -2.40 14.26
N ASP A 65 8.46 -1.99 13.68
CA ASP A 65 7.52 -1.07 14.30
C ASP A 65 6.16 -1.76 14.34
N GLY A 66 5.59 -1.87 15.54
CA GLY A 66 4.40 -2.66 15.87
C GLY A 66 3.09 -2.13 15.27
N GLY A 67 3.13 -1.64 14.03
CA GLY A 67 1.98 -1.40 13.19
C GLY A 67 1.43 -2.71 12.66
N SER A 68 0.11 -2.81 12.58
CA SER A 68 -0.56 -4.01 12.12
C SER A 68 -0.10 -4.29 10.68
N HIS A 69 0.00 -5.56 10.31
CA HIS A 69 0.42 -5.94 8.95
C HIS A 69 -0.79 -6.29 8.05
N ALA A 70 -2.00 -5.90 8.48
CA ALA A 70 -3.25 -6.30 7.82
C ALA A 70 -3.29 -5.83 6.36
N VAL A 71 -2.85 -4.59 6.08
CA VAL A 71 -2.83 -4.06 4.71
C VAL A 71 -1.80 -4.74 3.80
N LEU A 72 -0.68 -5.21 4.34
CA LEU A 72 0.33 -5.94 3.56
C LEU A 72 -0.17 -7.33 3.16
N GLU A 73 -0.83 -8.05 4.07
CA GLU A 73 -1.47 -9.33 3.76
C GLU A 73 -2.57 -9.17 2.70
N LEU A 74 -3.39 -8.11 2.81
CA LEU A 74 -4.42 -7.80 1.82
C LEU A 74 -3.82 -7.42 0.45
N LEU A 75 -2.66 -6.76 0.43
CA LEU A 75 -1.95 -6.43 -0.81
C LEU A 75 -1.45 -7.67 -1.55
N GLN A 76 -1.09 -8.73 -0.83
CA GLN A 76 -0.61 -10.00 -1.41
C GLN A 76 -1.74 -10.89 -1.93
N THR A 77 -2.99 -10.63 -1.54
CA THR A 77 -4.16 -11.42 -1.99
C THR A 77 -4.78 -10.90 -3.31
N VAL A 78 -4.26 -9.79 -3.85
CA VAL A 78 -4.69 -9.11 -5.10
C VAL A 78 -4.02 -9.66 -6.35
#